data_AF-A0A9P7FCS5-F1
#
_entry.id   AF-A0A9P7FCS5-F1
#
_cell.length_a   1.000
_cell.length_b   1.000
_cell.length_c   1.000
_cell.angle_alpha   90.00
_cell.angle_beta   90.00
_cell.angle_gamma   90.00
#
_symmetry.space_group_name_H-M   'P 1'
#
loop_
_entity.id
_entity.type
_entity.pdbx_description
1 polymer ?
#
loop_
_entity_poly.entity_id
_entity_poly.type
_entity_poly.pdbx_seq_one_letter_code
_entity_poly.pdbx_strand_id
1 'polypeptide(L)'
;MEFTPCHPQPFTFQQAISFDPEVSADEISRLQNSISHLKRTQEELQEYADDPDIAQAIKENNQTLASQDERIFMLKLALTQRG
;
A
#
# COMPACT_ATOMS: atom_id res chain seq x y z
N MET A 1 16.13 4.89 -13.62
CA MET A 1 16.16 4.31 -12.26
C MET A 1 15.38 3.02 -12.31
N GLU A 2 15.88 1.94 -11.70
CA GLU A 2 15.11 0.70 -11.55
C GLU A 2 14.51 0.67 -10.15
N PHE A 3 13.19 0.45 -10.06
CA PHE A 3 12.48 0.21 -8.81
C PHE A 3 11.88 -1.19 -8.88
N THR A 4 12.26 -2.03 -7.91
CA THR A 4 11.77 -3.40 -7.79
C THR A 4 11.01 -3.54 -6.48
N PRO A 5 9.68 -3.74 -6.53
CA PRO A 5 8.89 -3.91 -5.32
C PRO A 5 9.21 -5.24 -4.63
N CYS A 6 9.20 -5.22 -3.30
CA CYS A 6 9.30 -6.38 -2.42
C CYS A 6 7.97 -7.15 -2.32
N HIS A 7 6.84 -6.48 -2.57
CA HIS A 7 5.51 -7.09 -2.56
C HIS A 7 4.93 -7.17 -3.98
N PRO A 8 4.06 -8.16 -4.28
CA PRO A 8 3.32 -8.16 -5.53
C PRO A 8 2.51 -6.87 -5.70
N GLN A 9 2.64 -6.23 -6.85
CA GLN A 9 1.92 -5.01 -7.20
C GLN A 9 1.02 -5.26 -8.42
N PRO A 10 -0.12 -4.56 -8.53
CA PRO A 10 -1.05 -4.72 -9.65
C PRO A 10 -0.49 -4.18 -10.98
N PHE A 11 0.63 -3.47 -10.93
CA PHE A 11 1.33 -2.93 -12.09
C PHE A 11 2.82 -2.78 -11.80
N THR A 12 3.62 -2.69 -12.86
CA THR A 12 5.07 -2.45 -12.78
C THR A 12 5.37 -0.97 -12.61
N PHE A 13 6.60 -0.65 -12.22
CA PHE A 13 7.06 0.74 -12.15
C PHE A 13 6.98 1.47 -13.49
N GLN A 14 7.35 0.79 -14.60
CA GLN A 14 7.25 1.35 -15.95
C GLN A 14 5.80 1.67 -16.33
N GLN A 15 4.84 0.82 -15.93
CA GLN A 15 3.42 1.12 -16.12
C GLN A 15 3.00 2.33 -15.27
N ALA A 16 3.45 2.43 -14.02
CA ALA A 16 3.18 3.59 -13.18
C ALA A 16 3.69 4.91 -13.80
N ILE A 17 4.90 4.90 -14.40
CA ILE A 17 5.43 6.06 -15.15
C ILE A 17 4.54 6.41 -16.34
N SER A 18 3.74 5.48 -16.88
CA SER A 18 2.85 5.76 -18.01
C SER A 18 1.45 6.30 -17.62
N PHE A 19 1.08 6.27 -16.34
CA PHE A 19 -0.22 6.75 -15.87
C PHE A 19 -0.36 8.27 -15.92
N ASP A 20 -1.58 8.74 -16.19
CA ASP A 20 -1.93 10.15 -16.00
C ASP A 20 -1.60 10.60 -14.56
N PRO A 21 -0.99 11.79 -14.36
CA PRO A 21 -0.70 12.29 -13.02
C PRO A 21 -1.94 12.35 -12.10
N GLU A 22 -3.11 12.67 -12.65
CA GLU A 22 -4.37 12.71 -11.89
C GLU A 22 -4.77 11.30 -11.44
N VAL A 23 -4.65 10.30 -12.32
CA VAL A 23 -4.91 8.89 -11.97
C VAL A 23 -3.98 8.40 -10.86
N SER A 24 -2.70 8.81 -10.89
CA SER A 24 -1.72 8.46 -9.86
C SER A 24 -2.03 9.15 -8.53
N ALA A 25 -2.41 10.43 -8.56
CA ALA A 25 -2.81 11.19 -7.38
C ALA A 25 -4.06 10.59 -6.71
N ASP A 26 -5.08 10.26 -7.50
CA ASP A 26 -6.30 9.63 -7.04
C ASP A 26 -6.03 8.27 -6.38
N GLU A 27 -5.17 7.45 -6.99
CA GLU A 27 -4.79 6.15 -6.42
C GLU A 27 -4.00 6.32 -5.10
N ILE A 28 -3.10 7.29 -5.02
CA ILE A 28 -2.40 7.61 -3.77
C ILE A 28 -3.42 7.98 -2.68
N SER A 29 -4.38 8.84 -2.96
CA SER A 29 -5.41 9.23 -1.98
C SER A 29 -6.27 8.06 -1.54
N ARG A 30 -6.68 7.18 -2.47
CA ARG A 30 -7.42 5.95 -2.12
C ARG A 30 -6.61 5.03 -1.21
N LEU A 31 -5.33 4.81 -1.53
CA LEU A 31 -4.44 3.97 -0.73
C LEU A 31 -4.22 4.56 0.67
N GLN A 32 -4.03 5.89 0.78
CA GLN A 32 -3.89 6.55 2.07
C GLN A 32 -5.13 6.37 2.96
N ASN A 33 -6.33 6.48 2.38
CA ASN A 33 -7.57 6.22 3.11
C ASN A 33 -7.67 4.75 3.55
N SER A 34 -7.35 3.81 2.65
CA SER A 34 -7.31 2.37 2.97
C SER A 34 -6.34 2.07 4.11
N ILE A 35 -5.12 2.59 4.06
CA ILE A 35 -4.10 2.43 5.10
C ILE A 35 -4.58 3.00 6.44
N SER A 36 -5.20 4.19 6.42
CA SER A 36 -5.72 4.81 7.64
C SER A 36 -6.81 3.94 8.29
N HIS A 37 -7.75 3.43 7.51
CA HIS A 37 -8.77 2.51 8.01
C HIS A 37 -8.17 1.21 8.53
N LEU A 38 -7.24 0.61 7.80
CA LEU A 38 -6.63 -0.66 8.18
C LEU A 38 -5.77 -0.52 9.44
N LYS A 39 -5.01 0.57 9.60
CA LYS A 39 -4.26 0.86 10.83
C LYS A 39 -5.16 0.95 12.06
N ARG A 40 -6.29 1.64 11.95
CA ARG A 40 -7.28 1.70 13.04
C ARG A 40 -7.81 0.31 13.39
N THR A 41 -8.16 -0.50 12.39
CA THR A 41 -8.60 -1.88 12.64
C THR A 41 -7.49 -2.74 13.26
N GLN A 42 -6.22 -2.53 12.90
CA GLN A 42 -5.10 -3.24 13.54
C GLN A 42 -4.96 -2.87 15.02
N GLU A 43 -5.13 -1.60 15.37
CA GLU A 43 -5.13 -1.15 16.77
C GLU A 43 -6.27 -1.80 17.55
N GLU A 44 -7.48 -1.87 16.96
CA GLU A 44 -8.65 -2.52 17.57
C GLU A 44 -8.46 -4.04 17.75
N LEU A 45 -7.87 -4.72 16.76
CA LEU A 45 -7.64 -6.18 16.81
C LEU A 45 -6.58 -6.57 17.84
N GLN A 46 -5.67 -5.66 18.19
CA GLN A 46 -4.57 -5.95 19.12
C GLN A 46 -5.07 -6.35 20.52
N GLU A 47 -6.26 -5.90 20.92
CA GLU A 47 -6.92 -6.29 22.17
C GLU A 47 -7.29 -7.78 22.23
N TYR A 48 -7.40 -8.43 21.07
CA TYR A 48 -7.84 -9.82 20.92
C TYR A 48 -6.76 -10.72 20.33
N ALA A 49 -5.49 -10.30 20.40
CA ALA A 49 -4.37 -11.00 19.77
C ALA A 49 -4.07 -12.40 20.36
N ASP A 50 -4.68 -12.77 21.49
CA ASP A 50 -4.59 -14.12 22.07
C ASP A 50 -5.45 -15.15 21.28
N ASP A 51 -6.42 -14.69 20.50
CA ASP A 51 -7.18 -15.53 19.58
C ASP A 51 -6.32 -15.84 18.33
N PRO A 52 -6.06 -17.12 18.00
CA PRO A 52 -5.19 -17.48 16.88
C PRO A 52 -5.67 -16.97 15.52
N ASP A 53 -6.99 -16.90 15.29
CA ASP A 53 -7.56 -16.43 14.03
C ASP A 53 -7.36 -14.90 13.91
N ILE A 54 -7.51 -14.18 15.02
CA ILE A 54 -7.24 -12.74 15.07
C ILE A 54 -5.74 -12.45 14.92
N ALA A 55 -4.88 -13.21 15.59
CA ALA A 55 -3.43 -13.08 15.44
C ALA A 55 -2.99 -13.26 13.97
N GLN A 56 -3.60 -14.22 13.26
CA GLN A 56 -3.36 -14.44 11.84
C GLN A 56 -3.91 -13.27 10.99
N ALA A 57 -5.10 -12.76 11.28
CA ALA A 57 -5.65 -11.60 10.59
C ALA A 57 -4.76 -10.34 10.75
N ILE A 58 -4.23 -10.10 11.96
CA ILE A 58 -3.28 -9.01 12.22
C ILE A 58 -2.03 -9.16 11.34
N LYS A 59 -1.50 -10.38 11.21
CA LYS A 59 -0.33 -10.65 10.37
C LYS A 59 -0.61 -10.38 8.89
N GLU A 60 -1.75 -10.82 8.38
CA GLU A 60 -2.16 -10.61 6.98
C GLU A 60 -2.40 -9.13 6.67
N ASN A 61 -3.03 -8.41 7.60
CA ASN A 61 -3.25 -6.98 7.49
C ASN A 61 -1.91 -6.22 7.47
N ASN A 62 -0.91 -6.63 8.25
CA ASN A 62 0.43 -6.04 8.22
C ASN A 62 1.13 -6.24 6.86
N GLN A 63 0.95 -7.40 6.22
CA GLN A 63 1.46 -7.63 4.86
C GLN A 63 0.74 -6.73 3.83
N THR A 64 -0.56 -6.56 3.98
CA THR A 64 -1.36 -5.67 3.13
C THR A 64 -0.92 -4.21 3.30
N LEU A 65 -0.71 -3.74 4.53
CA LEU A 65 -0.18 -2.41 4.82
C LEU A 65 1.17 -2.18 4.12
N ALA A 66 2.11 -3.11 4.26
CA ALA A 66 3.42 -3.01 3.62
C ALA A 66 3.33 -2.92 2.09
N SER A 67 2.48 -3.76 1.48
CA SER A 67 2.23 -3.71 0.03
C SER A 67 1.60 -2.38 -0.43
N GLN A 68 0.67 -1.82 0.35
CA GLN A 68 0.02 -0.55 0.03
C GLN A 68 0.96 0.66 0.20
N ASP A 69 1.75 0.69 1.27
CA ASP A 69 2.77 1.72 1.50
C ASP A 69 3.82 1.73 0.37
N GLU A 70 4.26 0.54 -0.05
CA GLU A 70 5.16 0.39 -1.19
C GLU A 70 4.53 0.88 -2.51
N ARG A 71 3.24 0.60 -2.73
CA ARG A 71 2.52 1.09 -3.91
C ARG A 71 2.45 2.62 -3.94
N ILE A 72 2.20 3.26 -2.79
CA ILE A 72 2.24 4.72 -2.67
C ILE A 72 3.64 5.24 -3.02
N PHE A 73 4.70 4.61 -2.50
CA PHE A 73 6.07 5.00 -2.79
C PHE A 73 6.38 4.88 -4.29
N MET A 74 6.00 3.77 -4.92
CA MET A 74 6.18 3.53 -6.35
C MET A 74 5.47 4.58 -7.21
N LEU A 75 4.21 4.93 -6.88
CA LEU A 75 3.44 5.95 -7.58
C LEU A 75 4.05 7.35 -7.42
N LYS A 76 4.49 7.71 -6.20
CA LYS A 76 5.19 8.98 -5.95
C LYS A 76 6.50 9.06 -6.74
N LEU A 77 7.29 7.99 -6.75
CA LEU A 77 8.52 7.93 -7.51
C LEU A 77 8.26 8.06 -9.02
N ALA A 78 7.21 7.42 -9.53
CA ALA A 78 6.83 7.53 -10.93
C ALA A 78 6.44 8.97 -11.33
N LEU A 79 5.71 9.68 -10.47
CA LEU A 79 5.39 11.10 -10.67
C LEU A 79 6.65 11.97 -10.75
N THR A 80 7.67 11.71 -9.93
CA THR A 80 8.93 12.47 -9.97
C THR A 80 9.77 12.25 -11.22
N GLN A 81 9.55 11.17 -11.99
CA GLN A 81 10.28 10.93 -13.25
C GLN A 81 9.59 11.52 -14.48
N ARG A 82 8.35 11.97 -14.34
CA ARG A 82 7.62 12.67 -15.41
C ARG A 82 7.94 14.17 -15.49
N GLY A 83 8.42 14.75 -14.39
CA GLY A 83 8.85 16.15 -14.28
C GLY A 83 10.36 16.27 -14.22
#